data_AF-A0A6L8MQG6-F1
#
_entry.id   AF-A0A6L8MQG6-F1
#
_cell.length_a   1.000
_cell.length_b   1.000
_cell.length_c   1.000
_cell.angle_alpha   90.00
_cell.angle_beta   90.00
_cell.angle_gamma   90.00
#
_symmetry.space_group_name_H-M   'P 1'
#
loop_
_entity.id
_entity.type
_entity.pdbx_description
1 polymer ?
#
loop_
_entity_poly.entity_id
_entity_poly.type
_entity_poly.pdbx_seq_one_letter_code
_entity_poly.pdbx_strand_id
1 'polypeptide(L)'
;MKTSLLDGIKPAKFDKHIIGNLLLDVAPPDEVRQEALIVGVRNADGQIYRLIGASTHNSFMNAVEELFDLGLTDELQETDEPVEGCDAIFSEQ
;
A
#
# COMPACT_ATOMS: atom_id res chain seq x y z
N MET A 1 11.82 0.70 0.06
CA MET A 1 10.66 0.30 0.91
C MET A 1 10.41 -1.17 0.70
N LYS A 2 9.65 -1.84 1.57
CA LYS A 2 9.30 -3.26 1.35
C LYS A 2 7.88 -3.39 0.80
N THR A 3 7.61 -4.45 0.04
CA THR A 3 6.26 -4.76 -0.40
C THR A 3 6.01 -6.25 -0.43
N SER A 4 4.74 -6.63 -0.25
CA SER A 4 4.28 -8.00 -0.48
C SER A 4 2.91 -8.00 -1.14
N LEU A 5 2.69 -8.98 -2.01
CA LEU A 5 1.35 -9.44 -2.34
C LEU A 5 0.83 -10.32 -1.20
N LEU A 6 -0.47 -10.30 -0.95
CA LEU A 6 -1.12 -11.20 0.00
C LEU A 6 -1.63 -12.45 -0.73
N ASP A 7 -1.28 -13.62 -0.19
CA ASP A 7 -1.60 -14.90 -0.80
C ASP A 7 -3.11 -15.11 -0.96
N GLY A 8 -3.50 -15.68 -2.11
CA GLY A 8 -4.90 -15.98 -2.43
C GLY A 8 -5.75 -14.76 -2.80
N ILE A 9 -5.19 -13.55 -2.78
CA ILE A 9 -5.90 -12.32 -3.17
C ILE A 9 -5.43 -11.88 -4.56
N LYS A 10 -6.40 -11.63 -5.46
CA LYS A 10 -6.09 -11.26 -6.83
C LYS A 10 -5.52 -9.83 -6.89
N PRO A 11 -4.36 -9.60 -7.52
CA PRO A 11 -3.85 -8.25 -7.69
C PRO A 11 -4.74 -7.36 -8.55
N ALA A 12 -4.74 -6.06 -8.26
CA ALA A 12 -5.45 -5.10 -9.08
C ALA A 12 -4.81 -4.95 -10.48
N LYS A 13 -5.58 -4.51 -11.47
CA LYS A 13 -5.08 -4.33 -12.84
C LYS A 13 -3.98 -3.27 -12.94
N PHE A 14 -4.02 -2.29 -12.04
CA PHE A 14 -3.05 -1.20 -11.95
C PHE A 14 -1.78 -1.57 -11.15
N ASP A 15 -1.68 -2.78 -10.58
CA ASP A 15 -0.55 -3.19 -9.73
C ASP A 15 0.80 -2.96 -10.40
N LYS A 16 0.90 -3.29 -11.70
CA LYS A 16 2.13 -3.09 -12.50
C LYS A 16 2.66 -1.65 -12.48
N HIS A 17 1.80 -0.66 -12.26
CA HIS A 17 2.19 0.74 -12.18
C HIS A 17 2.77 1.08 -10.81
N ILE A 18 2.24 0.48 -9.74
CA ILE A 18 2.75 0.63 -8.36
C ILE A 18 4.20 0.12 -8.28
N ILE A 19 4.43 -1.13 -8.71
CA ILE A 19 5.77 -1.73 -8.71
C ILE A 19 6.74 -1.09 -9.72
N GLY A 20 6.22 -0.37 -10.72
CA GLY A 20 7.04 0.35 -11.70
C GLY A 20 7.50 1.74 -11.24
N ASN A 21 6.70 2.42 -10.41
CA ASN A 21 6.95 3.80 -9.98
C ASN A 21 7.64 3.88 -8.62
N LEU A 22 7.44 2.89 -7.76
CA LEU A 22 8.03 2.86 -6.42
C LEU A 22 9.31 2.00 -6.35
N LEU A 23 10.29 2.48 -5.59
CA LEU A 23 11.47 1.69 -5.22
C LEU A 23 11.12 0.69 -4.10
N LEU A 24 10.64 -0.49 -4.52
CA LEU A 24 10.13 -1.55 -3.66
C LEU A 24 11.03 -2.80 -3.70
N ASP A 25 11.39 -3.29 -2.53
CA ASP A 25 11.99 -4.59 -2.31
C ASP A 25 10.89 -5.59 -1.92
N VAL A 26 10.84 -6.75 -2.58
CA VAL A 26 9.86 -7.80 -2.24
C VAL A 26 10.29 -8.51 -0.96
N ALA A 27 9.39 -8.60 0.01
CA ALA A 27 9.61 -9.29 1.27
C ALA A 27 8.33 -10.05 1.70
N PRO A 28 8.42 -11.05 2.60
CA PRO A 28 7.24 -11.72 3.15
C PRO A 28 6.27 -10.72 3.84
N PRO A 29 4.94 -10.96 3.84
CA PRO A 29 3.97 -10.05 4.45
C PRO A 29 4.29 -9.71 5.92
N ASP A 30 4.74 -10.69 6.70
CA ASP A 30 5.08 -10.51 8.12
C ASP A 30 6.26 -9.55 8.32
N GLU A 31 7.22 -9.53 7.39
CA GLU A 31 8.33 -8.57 7.42
C GLU A 31 7.87 -7.17 7.01
N VAL A 32 6.97 -7.07 6.04
CA VAL A 32 6.41 -5.78 5.61
C VAL A 32 5.63 -5.15 6.76
N ARG A 33 4.84 -5.93 7.50
CA ARG A 33 4.04 -5.48 8.66
C ARG A 33 4.86 -5.03 9.86
N GLN A 34 6.16 -5.30 9.88
CA GLN A 34 7.07 -4.83 10.94
C GLN A 34 7.65 -3.44 10.65
N GLU A 35 7.40 -2.88 9.45
CA GLU A 35 7.82 -1.53 9.13
C GLU A 35 7.03 -0.49 9.94
N ALA A 36 7.60 0.71 10.09
CA ALA A 36 7.06 1.74 10.97
C ALA A 36 5.70 2.29 10.50
N LEU A 37 5.49 2.33 9.19
CA LEU A 37 4.25 2.80 8.55
C LEU A 37 3.86 1.84 7.43
N ILE A 38 2.59 1.51 7.34
CA ILE A 38 2.04 0.50 6.44
C ILE A 38 0.98 1.12 5.53
N VAL A 39 1.14 0.93 4.23
CA VAL A 39 0.13 1.27 3.22
C VAL A 39 -0.50 -0.02 2.71
N GLY A 40 -1.82 -0.09 2.78
CA GLY A 40 -2.63 -1.13 2.13
C GLY A 40 -3.13 -0.67 0.77
N VAL A 41 -3.23 -1.59 -0.19
CA VAL A 41 -3.86 -1.31 -1.51
C VAL A 41 -4.97 -2.32 -1.77
N ARG A 42 -6.20 -1.85 -2.04
CA ARG A 42 -7.34 -2.69 -2.38
C ARG A 42 -7.41 -3.01 -3.87
N ASN A 43 -7.94 -4.18 -4.19
CA ASN A 43 -8.32 -4.57 -5.54
C ASN A 43 -9.80 -4.19 -5.81
N ALA A 44 -10.29 -4.50 -7.02
CA ALA A 44 -11.67 -4.23 -7.42
C ALA A 44 -12.73 -4.99 -6.59
N ASP A 45 -12.35 -6.03 -5.86
CA ASP A 45 -13.22 -6.78 -4.96
C ASP A 45 -13.22 -6.18 -3.54
N GLY A 46 -12.55 -5.03 -3.33
CA GLY A 46 -12.43 -4.36 -2.05
C GLY A 46 -11.46 -5.06 -1.08
N GLN A 47 -10.63 -5.99 -1.54
CA GLN A 47 -9.70 -6.73 -0.70
C GLN A 47 -8.31 -6.10 -0.75
N ILE A 48 -7.68 -5.87 0.41
CA ILE A 48 -6.27 -5.50 0.48
C ILE A 48 -5.45 -6.65 -0.13
N TYR A 49 -4.79 -6.39 -1.26
CA TYR A 49 -4.01 -7.40 -1.98
C TYR A 49 -2.51 -7.15 -1.91
N ARG A 50 -2.10 -5.90 -1.62
CA ARG A 50 -0.71 -5.49 -1.48
C ARG A 50 -0.51 -4.70 -0.21
N LEU A 51 0.62 -4.96 0.45
CA LEU A 51 1.16 -4.13 1.51
C LEU A 51 2.42 -3.43 1.02
N ILE A 52 2.62 -2.19 1.43
CA ILE A 52 3.86 -1.44 1.25
C ILE A 52 4.28 -0.94 2.64
N GLY A 53 5.45 -1.37 3.09
CA GLY A 53 6.02 -1.02 4.37
C GLY A 53 7.11 0.03 4.20
N ALA A 54 6.97 1.14 4.93
CA ALA A 54 7.89 2.26 4.95
C ALA A 54 8.56 2.37 6.31
N SER A 55 9.90 2.34 6.32
CA SER A 55 10.70 2.45 7.55
C SER A 55 10.75 3.87 8.10
N THR A 56 10.39 4.88 7.29
CA THR A 56 10.40 6.30 7.66
C THR A 56 9.18 7.04 7.11
N HIS A 57 8.81 8.14 7.77
CA HIS A 57 7.74 9.04 7.30
C HIS A 57 8.01 9.60 5.89
N ASN A 58 9.27 9.89 5.55
CA ASN A 58 9.59 10.42 4.22
C ASN A 58 9.33 9.39 3.10
N SER A 59 9.73 8.14 3.32
CA SER A 59 9.41 7.06 2.37
C SER A 59 7.91 6.78 2.30
N PHE A 60 7.21 6.90 3.43
CA PHE A 60 5.75 6.76 3.45
C PHE A 60 5.07 7.84 2.62
N MET A 61 5.43 9.12 2.82
CA MET A 61 4.89 10.22 2.02
C MET A 61 5.19 10.07 0.54
N ASN A 62 6.38 9.57 0.17
CA ASN A 62 6.68 9.26 -1.23
C ASN A 62 5.74 8.18 -1.79
N ALA A 63 5.44 7.11 -1.03
CA ALA A 63 4.47 6.11 -1.47
C ALA A 63 3.06 6.70 -1.64
N VAL A 64 2.62 7.52 -0.69
CA VAL A 64 1.32 8.22 -0.72
C VAL A 64 1.19 9.12 -1.95
N GLU A 65 2.19 9.96 -2.23
CA GLU A 65 2.21 10.86 -3.40
C GLU A 65 2.13 10.09 -4.72
N GLU A 66 2.93 9.03 -4.87
CA GLU A 66 2.93 8.21 -6.09
C GLU A 66 1.59 7.47 -6.29
N LEU A 67 0.93 7.02 -5.21
CA LEU A 67 -0.40 6.39 -5.30
C LEU A 67 -1.49 7.41 -5.68
N PHE A 68 -1.39 8.65 -5.21
CA PHE A 68 -2.25 9.74 -5.68
C PHE A 68 -2.00 10.09 -7.14
N ASP A 69 -0.75 10.13 -7.59
CA ASP A 69 -0.39 10.39 -8.99
C ASP A 69 -0.88 9.28 -9.94
N LEU A 70 -1.04 8.05 -9.42
CA LEU A 70 -1.71 6.95 -10.12
C LEU A 70 -3.24 7.09 -10.17
N GLY A 71 -3.81 8.10 -9.51
CA GLY A 71 -5.25 8.37 -9.47
C GLY A 71 -6.01 7.55 -8.42
N LEU A 72 -5.30 6.96 -7.45
CA LEU A 72 -5.93 6.24 -6.35
C LEU A 72 -6.39 7.21 -5.26
N THR A 73 -7.38 6.80 -4.47
CA THR A 73 -7.91 7.58 -3.35
C THR A 73 -7.50 6.92 -2.03
N ASP A 74 -7.04 7.71 -1.05
CA ASP A 74 -6.81 7.24 0.32
C ASP A 74 -8.14 7.22 1.09
N GLU A 75 -8.57 6.03 1.50
CA GLU A 75 -9.78 5.79 2.27
C GLU A 75 -9.67 6.31 3.71
N LEU A 76 -8.45 6.46 4.24
CA LEU A 76 -8.21 6.81 5.63
C LEU A 76 -7.86 8.29 5.83
N GLN A 77 -7.97 9.12 4.79
CA GLN A 77 -7.59 10.54 4.85
C GLN A 77 -8.29 11.32 5.98
N GLU A 78 -9.50 10.92 6.38
CA GLU A 78 -10.28 11.55 7.46
C GLU A 78 -10.22 10.76 8.79
N THR A 79 -9.32 9.78 8.89
CA THR A 79 -9.18 8.89 10.06
C THR A 79 -7.82 9.07 10.72
N ASP A 80 -7.80 9.26 12.03
CA ASP A 80 -6.55 9.43 12.80
C ASP A 80 -5.94 8.09 13.29
N GLU A 81 -6.69 6.99 13.20
CA GLU A 81 -6.28 5.66 13.67
C GLU A 81 -6.03 4.67 12.51
N PRO A 82 -5.04 3.76 12.63
CA PRO A 82 -4.82 2.72 11.64
C PRO A 82 -6.03 1.79 11.47
N VAL A 83 -6.37 1.44 10.23
CA VAL A 83 -7.46 0.51 9.89
C VAL A 83 -6.87 -0.72 9.22
N GLU A 84 -7.31 -1.92 9.63
CA GLU A 84 -6.78 -3.21 9.12
C GLU A 84 -5.24 -3.34 9.27
N GLY A 85 -4.66 -2.62 10.24
CA GLY A 85 -3.22 -2.55 10.47
C GLY A 85 -2.45 -1.74 9.42
N CYS A 86 -3.14 -0.82 8.74
CA CYS A 86 -2.56 0.11 7.75
C CYS A 86 -2.78 1.56 8.20
N ASP A 87 -1.76 2.38 8.01
CA ASP A 87 -1.78 3.83 8.26
C ASP A 87 -2.40 4.60 7.09
N ALA A 88 -2.45 4.00 5.90
CA ALA A 88 -3.22 4.48 4.74
C ALA A 88 -3.75 3.30 3.94
N ILE A 89 -4.91 3.46 3.28
CA ILE A 89 -5.49 2.44 2.41
C ILE A 89 -5.90 3.06 1.10
N PHE A 90 -5.32 2.59 -0.01
CA PHE A 90 -5.61 3.11 -1.35
C PHE A 90 -6.48 2.18 -2.18
N SER A 91 -7.42 2.75 -2.93
CA SER A 91 -8.27 2.04 -3.88
C SER A 91 -8.56 2.86 -5.14
N GLU A 92 -8.99 2.18 -6.21
CA GLU A 92 -9.69 2.82 -7.33
C GLU A 92 -11.12 3.18 -6.89
N GLN A 93 -11.63 4.33 -7.31
CA GLN A 93 -13.03 4.75 -7.06
C GLN A 93 -14.05 3.85 -7.77
#